data_AF-A0A1C0BUV6-F1
#
_entry.id   AF-A0A1C0BUV6-F1
#
_cell.length_a   1.000
_cell.length_b   1.000
_cell.length_c   1.000
_cell.angle_alpha   90.00
_cell.angle_beta   90.00
_cell.angle_gamma   90.00
#
_symmetry.space_group_name_H-M   'P 1'
#
loop_
_entity.id
_entity.type
_entity.pdbx_description
1 polymer ?
#
loop_
_entity_poly.entity_id
_entity_poly.type
_entity_poly.pdbx_seq_one_letter_code
_entity_poly.pdbx_strand_id
1 'polypeptide(L)'
;MNDKVFNTEFEISMRLLLVLSLSNNNKFTIDKLVTADFISNYSKEFGLSNSNLHGDNEFSFSEFSARRSLSQQAIKQLVLENLVRVSYSNDGFIYSITERGLALCSSLASDYANEYRLYAHKAIIYMDSKNEKELLNLISREASKSLRKE
;
A
#
# COMPACT_ATOMS: atom_id res chain seq x y z
N MET A 1 10.19 -0.94 -24.19
CA MET A 1 9.93 0.29 -23.43
C MET A 1 8.59 0.11 -22.75
N ASN A 2 8.57 0.16 -21.43
CA ASN A 2 7.33 0.09 -20.66
C ASN A 2 7.34 1.33 -19.78
N ASP A 3 6.93 2.47 -20.36
CA ASP A 3 7.00 3.79 -19.74
C ASP A 3 5.85 3.96 -18.73
N LYS A 4 5.79 3.07 -17.73
CA LYS A 4 5.00 3.32 -16.53
C LYS A 4 5.83 4.23 -15.63
N VAL A 5 5.49 5.52 -15.66
CA VAL A 5 6.10 6.54 -14.80
C VAL A 5 5.76 6.30 -13.32
N PHE A 6 4.65 5.62 -13.04
CA PHE A 6 4.17 5.29 -11.68
C PHE A 6 3.84 3.80 -11.51
N ASN A 7 3.89 3.33 -10.28
CA ASN A 7 3.67 1.94 -9.87
C ASN A 7 4.70 0.96 -10.44
N THR A 8 5.96 1.41 -10.54
CA THR A 8 7.09 0.51 -10.77
C THR A 8 7.30 -0.41 -9.57
N GLU A 9 7.96 -1.55 -9.76
CA GLU A 9 8.30 -2.46 -8.65
C GLU A 9 9.12 -1.74 -7.57
N PHE A 10 10.02 -0.83 -7.97
CA PHE A 10 10.80 -0.01 -7.05
C PHE A 10 9.91 0.90 -6.21
N GLU A 11 9.01 1.68 -6.83
CA GLU A 11 8.11 2.58 -6.09
C GLU A 11 7.20 1.81 -5.14
N ILE A 12 6.65 0.68 -5.59
CA ILE A 12 5.83 -0.20 -4.74
C ILE A 12 6.66 -0.70 -3.55
N SER A 13 7.89 -1.14 -3.77
CA SER A 13 8.79 -1.58 -2.70
C SER A 13 8.99 -0.49 -1.64
N MET A 14 9.25 0.75 -2.07
CA MET A 14 9.43 1.87 -1.15
C MET A 14 8.15 2.20 -0.38
N ARG A 15 6.99 2.15 -1.03
CA ARG A 15 5.69 2.39 -0.38
C ARG A 15 5.30 1.30 0.60
N LEU A 16 5.58 0.03 0.29
CA LEU A 16 5.38 -1.09 1.22
C LEU A 16 6.28 -0.95 2.46
N LEU A 17 7.54 -0.54 2.28
CA LEU A 17 8.44 -0.23 3.39
C LEU A 17 7.91 0.92 4.26
N LEU A 18 7.43 2.00 3.66
CA LEU A 18 6.84 3.12 4.39
C LEU A 18 5.60 2.67 5.19
N VAL A 19 4.71 1.85 4.62
CA VAL A 19 3.56 1.28 5.34
C VAL A 19 4.02 0.47 6.55
N LEU A 20 4.98 -0.44 6.37
CA LEU A 20 5.52 -1.25 7.47
C LEU A 20 6.26 -0.42 8.52
N SER A 21 6.85 0.72 8.15
CA SER A 21 7.50 1.62 9.11
C SER A 21 6.51 2.32 10.05
N LEU A 22 5.26 2.47 9.62
CA LEU A 22 4.19 3.11 10.38
C LEU A 22 3.43 2.13 11.28
N SER A 23 3.67 0.82 11.16
CA SER A 23 2.82 -0.19 11.79
C SER A 23 3.12 -0.44 13.28
N ASN A 24 4.03 0.30 13.93
CA ASN A 24 4.34 0.20 15.36
C ASN A 24 4.49 -1.26 15.87
N ASN A 25 5.30 -2.07 15.17
CA ASN A 25 5.51 -3.52 15.39
C ASN A 25 4.35 -4.44 15.01
N ASN A 26 3.24 -3.91 14.48
CA ASN A 26 2.19 -4.74 13.89
C ASN A 26 2.70 -5.43 12.62
N LYS A 27 2.33 -6.70 12.49
CA LYS A 27 2.69 -7.55 11.35
C LYS A 27 1.55 -7.58 10.36
N PHE A 28 1.84 -7.37 9.08
CA PHE A 28 0.80 -7.27 8.05
C PHE A 28 0.85 -8.47 7.12
N THR A 29 -0.30 -8.96 6.68
CA THR A 29 -0.40 -9.85 5.52
C THR A 29 -0.14 -9.04 4.24
N ILE A 30 0.14 -9.73 3.13
CA ILE A 30 0.27 -9.05 1.83
C ILE A 30 -1.00 -8.30 1.44
N ASP A 31 -2.18 -8.83 1.79
CA ASP A 31 -3.46 -8.19 1.46
C ASP A 31 -3.68 -6.92 2.26
N LYS A 32 -3.28 -6.88 3.54
CA LYS A 32 -3.27 -5.64 4.33
C LYS A 32 -2.30 -4.61 3.76
N LEU A 33 -1.11 -5.03 3.35
CA LEU A 33 -0.11 -4.14 2.74
C LEU A 33 -0.61 -3.51 1.43
N VAL A 34 -1.16 -4.34 0.53
CA VAL A 34 -1.70 -3.89 -0.75
C VAL A 34 -2.90 -2.97 -0.54
N THR A 35 -3.78 -3.30 0.41
CA THR A 35 -4.94 -2.46 0.72
C THR A 35 -4.53 -1.11 1.30
N ALA A 36 -3.54 -1.09 2.21
CA ALA A 36 -3.02 0.15 2.76
C ALA A 36 -2.37 1.02 1.68
N ASP A 37 -1.48 0.46 0.83
CA ASP A 37 -0.89 1.19 -0.30
C ASP A 37 -1.96 1.72 -1.26
N PHE A 38 -2.95 0.89 -1.56
CA PHE A 38 -4.05 1.24 -2.44
C PHE A 38 -4.87 2.42 -1.91
N ILE A 39 -5.34 2.34 -0.67
CA ILE A 39 -6.10 3.43 -0.01
C ILE A 39 -5.25 4.69 0.11
N SER A 40 -3.94 4.56 0.35
CA SER A 40 -3.03 5.72 0.44
C SER A 40 -2.98 6.49 -0.88
N ASN A 41 -2.86 5.78 -2.00
CA ASN A 41 -2.79 6.39 -3.33
C ASN A 41 -4.11 7.03 -3.76
N TYR A 42 -5.24 6.43 -3.37
CA TYR A 42 -6.61 6.88 -3.65
C TYR A 42 -7.29 7.50 -2.43
N SER A 43 -6.51 8.18 -1.59
CA SER A 43 -6.95 8.67 -0.28
C SER A 43 -8.16 9.61 -0.36
N LYS A 44 -8.33 10.34 -1.48
CA LYS A 44 -9.48 11.21 -1.72
C LYS A 44 -10.78 10.43 -1.88
N GLU A 45 -10.77 9.31 -2.61
CA GLU A 45 -11.95 8.45 -2.83
C GLU A 45 -12.46 7.83 -1.52
N PHE A 46 -11.57 7.63 -0.56
CA PHE A 46 -11.90 7.14 0.78
C PHE A 46 -12.23 8.26 1.77
N GLY A 47 -12.20 9.53 1.35
CA GLY A 47 -12.48 10.69 2.19
C GLY A 47 -11.39 10.98 3.23
N LEU A 48 -10.16 10.53 3.00
CA LEU A 48 -9.03 10.64 3.92
C LEU A 48 -8.12 11.85 3.62
N SER A 49 -8.19 12.40 2.40
CA SER A 49 -7.45 13.59 1.96
C SER A 49 -8.27 14.43 0.95
N ASN A 50 -7.71 15.58 0.58
CA ASN A 50 -8.26 16.45 -0.47
C ASN A 50 -7.73 16.10 -1.88
N SER A 51 -6.68 15.29 -1.97
CA SER A 51 -5.97 14.93 -3.20
C SER A 51 -5.44 13.48 -3.17
N ASN A 52 -5.25 12.92 -4.36
CA ASN A 52 -4.58 11.63 -4.57
C ASN A 52 -3.11 11.84 -4.92
N LEU A 53 -2.25 10.90 -4.49
CA LEU A 53 -0.79 10.96 -4.69
C LEU A 53 -0.36 10.89 -6.17
N HIS A 54 -1.23 10.35 -7.03
CA HIS A 54 -0.97 10.20 -8.46
C HIS A 54 -1.98 11.00 -9.32
N GLY A 55 -2.64 11.98 -8.71
CA GLY A 55 -3.73 12.74 -9.33
C GLY A 55 -5.04 11.97 -9.38
N ASP A 56 -6.08 12.63 -9.89
CA ASP A 56 -7.40 12.02 -10.08
C ASP A 56 -7.34 11.08 -11.30
N ASN A 57 -7.22 9.79 -11.06
CA ASN A 57 -7.30 8.74 -12.08
C ASN A 57 -8.46 7.80 -11.77
N GLU A 58 -9.05 7.23 -12.82
CA GLU A 58 -10.08 6.21 -12.64
C GLU A 58 -9.47 4.91 -12.11
N PHE A 59 -9.91 4.53 -10.91
CA PHE A 59 -9.58 3.26 -10.31
C PHE A 59 -10.37 2.12 -10.97
N SER A 60 -9.72 1.01 -11.34
CA SER A 60 -10.40 -0.22 -11.78
C SER A 60 -10.04 -1.45 -10.92
N PHE A 61 -10.94 -2.43 -10.82
CA PHE A 61 -10.66 -3.68 -10.11
C PHE A 61 -9.44 -4.42 -10.68
N SER A 62 -9.25 -4.36 -12.00
CA SER A 62 -8.07 -4.90 -12.68
C SER A 62 -6.77 -4.24 -12.24
N GLU A 63 -6.81 -2.94 -11.91
CA GLU A 63 -5.65 -2.24 -11.36
C GLU A 63 -5.27 -2.76 -9.97
N PHE A 64 -6.25 -2.99 -9.08
CA PHE A 64 -5.98 -3.57 -7.76
C PHE A 64 -5.33 -4.96 -7.88
N SER A 65 -5.85 -5.81 -8.78
CA SER A 65 -5.28 -7.12 -9.04
C SER A 65 -3.83 -7.04 -9.57
N ALA A 66 -3.57 -6.14 -10.52
CA ALA A 66 -2.23 -5.91 -11.05
C ALA A 66 -1.26 -5.39 -9.97
N ARG A 67 -1.69 -4.42 -9.15
CA ARG A 67 -0.92 -3.89 -8.02
C ARG A 67 -0.61 -4.99 -7.00
N ARG A 68 -1.58 -5.86 -6.70
CA ARG A 68 -1.37 -7.00 -5.80
C ARG A 68 -0.26 -7.92 -6.31
N SER A 69 -0.25 -8.24 -7.61
CA SER A 69 0.80 -9.09 -8.20
C SER A 69 2.18 -8.43 -8.12
N LEU A 70 2.28 -7.13 -8.41
CA LEU A 70 3.54 -6.39 -8.28
C LEU A 70 4.01 -6.29 -6.82
N SER A 71 3.10 -6.06 -5.87
CA SER A 71 3.42 -6.04 -4.44
C SER A 71 3.96 -7.38 -3.93
N GLN A 72 3.52 -8.50 -4.52
CA GLN A 72 4.08 -9.82 -4.21
C GLN A 72 5.53 -9.98 -4.69
N GLN A 73 5.91 -9.33 -5.79
CA GLN A 73 7.30 -9.30 -6.27
C GLN A 73 8.15 -8.40 -5.38
N ALA A 74 7.67 -7.17 -5.16
CA ALA A 74 8.30 -6.17 -4.29
C ALA A 74 8.59 -6.71 -2.88
N ILE A 75 7.60 -7.34 -2.21
CA ILE A 75 7.81 -7.83 -0.84
C ILE A 75 8.85 -8.96 -0.77
N LYS A 76 8.95 -9.80 -1.81
CA LYS A 76 9.98 -10.85 -1.89
C LYS A 76 11.36 -10.21 -2.01
N GLN A 77 11.50 -9.21 -2.87
CA GLN A 77 12.75 -8.48 -3.04
C GLN A 77 13.19 -7.81 -1.73
N LEU A 78 12.26 -7.15 -1.04
CA LEU A 78 12.52 -6.53 0.27
C LEU A 78 12.95 -7.53 1.34
N VAL A 79 12.45 -8.76 1.29
CA VAL A 79 12.89 -9.86 2.17
C VAL A 79 14.30 -10.32 1.81
N LEU A 80 14.60 -10.51 0.52
CA LEU A 80 15.95 -10.89 0.05
C LEU A 80 17.01 -9.85 0.42
N GLU A 81 16.64 -8.57 0.43
CA GLU A 81 17.52 -7.47 0.83
C GLU A 81 17.63 -7.25 2.35
N ASN A 82 16.95 -8.07 3.15
CA ASN A 82 16.87 -7.93 4.61
C ASN A 82 16.37 -6.54 5.05
N LEU A 83 15.44 -5.96 4.29
CA LEU A 83 14.72 -4.73 4.66
C LEU A 83 13.40 -5.08 5.37
N VAL A 84 12.79 -6.20 4.98
CA VAL A 84 11.58 -6.77 5.59
C VAL A 84 11.87 -8.17 6.11
N ARG A 85 11.26 -8.52 7.25
CA ARG A 85 11.24 -9.87 7.82
C ARG A 85 9.90 -10.52 7.53
N VAL A 86 9.93 -11.79 7.10
CA VAL A 86 8.74 -12.64 6.97
C VAL A 86 8.64 -13.62 8.14
N SER A 87 7.43 -13.88 8.62
CA SER A 87 7.12 -14.95 9.56
C SER A 87 5.78 -15.62 9.18
N TYR A 88 5.51 -16.79 9.76
CA TYR A 88 4.28 -17.54 9.50
C TYR A 88 3.28 -17.34 10.64
N SER A 89 1.99 -17.24 10.31
CA SER A 89 0.86 -17.30 11.24
C SER A 89 -0.22 -18.25 10.70
N ASN A 90 -1.29 -18.43 11.48
CA ASN A 90 -2.46 -19.21 11.06
C ASN A 90 -3.15 -18.63 9.81
N ASP A 91 -2.93 -17.34 9.52
CA ASP A 91 -3.48 -16.62 8.37
C ASP A 91 -2.48 -16.54 7.20
N GLY A 92 -1.38 -17.30 7.26
CA GLY A 92 -0.34 -17.36 6.24
C GLY A 92 0.88 -16.49 6.56
N PHE A 93 1.50 -15.91 5.52
CA PHE A 93 2.71 -15.10 5.69
C PHE A 93 2.38 -13.69 6.19
N ILE A 94 3.12 -13.27 7.22
CA ILE A 94 3.07 -11.91 7.77
C ILE A 94 4.44 -11.27 7.73
N TYR A 95 4.45 -9.96 7.49
CA TYR A 95 5.63 -9.16 7.22
C TYR A 95 5.79 -8.05 8.26
N SER A 96 7.03 -7.78 8.65
CA SER A 96 7.41 -6.68 9.54
C SER A 96 8.69 -6.03 9.06
N ILE A 97 8.86 -4.74 9.29
CA ILE A 97 10.09 -4.04 8.94
C ILE A 97 11.28 -4.50 9.81
N THR A 98 12.49 -4.49 9.25
CA THR A 98 13.73 -4.71 10.00
C THR A 98 14.33 -3.37 10.45
N GLU A 99 15.35 -3.40 11.31
CA GLU A 99 16.13 -2.19 11.65
C GLU A 99 16.76 -1.54 10.41
N ARG A 100 17.27 -2.35 9.47
CA ARG A 100 17.83 -1.85 8.21
C ARG A 100 16.75 -1.19 7.35
N GLY A 101 15.56 -1.79 7.27
CA GLY A 101 14.41 -1.21 6.59
C GLY A 101 13.98 0.11 7.21
N LEU A 102 13.93 0.18 8.55
CA LEU A 102 13.62 1.42 9.28
C LEU A 102 14.65 2.51 9.00
N ALA A 103 15.95 2.19 9.01
CA ALA A 103 17.01 3.14 8.69
C ALA A 103 16.86 3.71 7.27
N LEU A 104 16.55 2.85 6.29
CA LEU A 104 16.26 3.29 4.92
C LEU A 104 15.03 4.21 4.90
N CYS A 105 13.92 3.82 5.54
CA CYS A 105 12.71 4.65 5.61
C CYS A 105 12.99 6.03 6.20
N SER A 106 13.82 6.14 7.25
CA SER A 106 14.19 7.42 7.85
C SER A 106 14.97 8.34 6.90
N SER A 107 15.67 7.79 5.91
CA SER A 107 16.38 8.57 4.90
C SER A 107 15.47 9.12 3.79
N LEU A 108 14.24 8.63 3.66
CA LEU A 108 13.30 9.05 2.62
C LEU A 108 12.57 10.34 3.01
N ALA A 109 13.21 11.48 2.79
CA ALA A 109 12.69 12.78 3.25
C ALA A 109 12.01 13.63 2.15
N SER A 110 11.73 13.07 0.97
CA SER A 110 11.08 13.82 -0.11
C SER A 110 9.65 14.22 0.25
N ASP A 111 9.14 15.28 -0.39
CA ASP A 111 7.75 15.74 -0.22
C ASP A 111 6.76 14.61 -0.48
N TYR A 112 6.98 13.83 -1.56
CA TYR A 112 6.19 12.64 -1.86
C TYR A 112 6.22 11.61 -0.73
N ALA A 113 7.39 11.31 -0.16
CA ALA A 113 7.50 10.34 0.93
C ALA A 113 6.78 10.84 2.20
N ASN A 114 6.85 12.13 2.50
CA ASN A 114 6.16 12.74 3.64
C ASN A 114 4.64 12.72 3.46
N GLU A 115 4.15 13.09 2.28
CA GLU A 115 2.72 13.02 1.96
C GLU A 115 2.21 11.58 1.97
N TYR A 116 2.97 10.64 1.38
CA TYR A 116 2.65 9.22 1.41
C TYR A 116 2.52 8.71 2.84
N ARG A 117 3.46 9.04 3.74
CA ARG A 117 3.38 8.62 5.15
C ARG A 117 2.10 9.12 5.82
N LEU A 118 1.71 10.37 5.55
CA LEU A 118 0.48 10.93 6.09
C LEU A 118 -0.76 10.15 5.62
N TYR A 119 -0.84 9.83 4.33
CA TYR A 119 -1.98 9.10 3.78
C TYR A 119 -1.98 7.62 4.20
N ALA A 120 -0.81 6.99 4.26
CA ALA A 120 -0.66 5.62 4.75
C ALA A 120 -1.04 5.49 6.23
N HIS A 121 -0.64 6.45 7.06
CA HIS A 121 -1.06 6.46 8.47
C HIS A 121 -2.59 6.55 8.60
N LYS A 122 -3.24 7.43 7.83
CA LYS A 122 -4.70 7.52 7.79
C LYS A 122 -5.35 6.25 7.27
N ALA A 123 -4.78 5.63 6.24
CA ALA A 123 -5.27 4.38 5.65
C ALA A 123 -5.22 3.24 6.66
N ILE A 124 -4.12 3.10 7.42
CA ILE A 124 -3.98 2.09 8.47
C ILE A 124 -5.08 2.26 9.53
N ILE A 125 -5.27 3.48 10.05
CA ILE A 125 -6.34 3.76 11.03
C ILE A 125 -7.73 3.47 10.45
N TYR A 126 -7.96 3.87 9.20
CA TYR A 126 -9.22 3.60 8.51
C TYR A 126 -9.50 2.11 8.38
N MET A 127 -8.48 1.30 8.08
CA MET A 127 -8.58 -0.15 7.99
C MET A 127 -8.84 -0.81 9.33
N ASP A 128 -8.20 -0.36 10.41
CA ASP A 128 -8.39 -0.92 11.76
C ASP A 128 -9.84 -0.75 12.26
N SER A 129 -10.57 0.24 11.75
CA SER A 129 -11.98 0.44 12.04
C SER A 129 -12.94 -0.48 11.26
N LYS A 130 -12.42 -1.37 10.41
CA LYS A 130 -13.19 -2.19 9.47
C LYS A 130 -12.82 -3.66 9.53
N ASN A 131 -13.79 -4.53 9.24
CA ASN A 131 -13.49 -5.93 8.97
C ASN A 131 -13.06 -6.14 7.50
N GLU A 132 -12.46 -7.29 7.23
CA GLU A 132 -11.90 -7.63 5.91
C GLU A 132 -12.96 -7.61 4.79
N LYS A 133 -14.18 -8.06 5.09
CA LYS A 133 -15.29 -8.05 4.13
C LYS A 133 -15.72 -6.63 3.78
N GLU A 134 -15.72 -5.71 4.75
CA GLU A 134 -16.00 -4.29 4.53
C GLU A 134 -14.93 -3.65 3.64
N LEU A 135 -13.64 -3.96 3.87
CA LEU A 135 -12.54 -3.47 3.04
C LEU A 135 -12.65 -3.97 1.59
N LEU A 136 -12.91 -5.26 1.39
CA LEU A 136 -13.12 -5.83 0.06
C LEU A 136 -14.33 -5.23 -0.66
N ASN A 137 -15.44 -5.03 0.06
CA ASN A 137 -16.62 -4.38 -0.48
C ASN A 137 -16.36 -2.93 -0.85
N LEU A 138 -15.55 -2.21 -0.06
CA LEU A 138 -15.15 -0.83 -0.35
C LEU A 138 -14.34 -0.75 -1.65
N ILE A 139 -13.30 -1.58 -1.77
CA ILE A 139 -12.48 -1.67 -2.99
C ILE A 139 -13.36 -2.03 -4.19
N SER A 140 -14.25 -3.02 -4.05
CA SER A 140 -15.14 -3.43 -5.14
C SER A 140 -16.13 -2.34 -5.53
N ARG A 141 -16.67 -1.60 -4.56
CA ARG A 141 -17.63 -0.51 -4.79
C ARG A 141 -16.99 0.68 -5.49
N GLU A 142 -15.83 1.13 -5.03
CA GLU A 142 -15.12 2.23 -5.68
C GLU A 142 -14.67 1.83 -7.10
N ALA A 143 -14.26 0.56 -7.31
CA ALA A 143 -13.92 0.03 -8.64
C ALA A 143 -15.12 -0.02 -9.58
N SER A 144 -16.33 -0.13 -9.04
CA SER A 144 -17.57 -0.17 -9.83
C SER A 144 -18.14 1.22 -10.12
N LYS A 145 -17.77 2.24 -9.34
CA LYS A 145 -18.22 3.63 -9.55
C LYS A 145 -17.47 4.30 -10.69
N SER A 146 -16.19 3.98 -10.89
CA SER A 146 -15.42 4.44 -12.05
C SER A 146 -16.05 3.96 -13.36
N LEU A 147 -16.44 2.68 -13.43
CA LEU A 147 -17.13 2.08 -14.58
C LEU A 147 -18.49 2.73 -14.95
N ARG A 148 -19.07 3.55 -14.07
CA ARG A 148 -20.36 4.24 -14.30
C ARG A 148 -20.22 5.71 -14.68
N LYS A 149 -18.99 6.24 -14.74
CA LYS A 149 -18.72 7.63 -15.12
C LYS A 149 -18.39 7.80 -16.61
N GLU A 150 -18.29 6.70 -17.36
CA GLU A 150 -18.33 6.66 -18.83
C GLU A 150 -19.77 6.72 -19.36
#